data_AF-A0A2N8N559-F1
#
_entry.id   AF-A0A2N8N559-F1
#
_cell.length_a   1.000
_cell.length_b   1.000
_cell.length_c   1.000
_cell.angle_alpha   90.00
_cell.angle_beta   90.00
_cell.angle_gamma   90.00
#
_symmetry.space_group_name_H-M   'P 1'
#
loop_
_entity.id
_entity.type
_entity.pdbx_description
1 polymer ?
#
loop_
_entity_poly.entity_id
_entity_poly.type
_entity_poly.pdbx_seq_one_letter_code
_entity_poly.pdbx_strand_id
1 'polypeptide(L)'
;MKDLDVERALRRYAEDLVSRYPWLTIRFEYSEKRSVYLVSYSPAQKINENESFIRESMAFEDRMNDIYDDDAPLFCDDEELFKLSPEAEVIRHRPGRIRPPKPKRVRPAEVAQPV
;
A
#
# COMPACT_ATOMS: atom_id res chain seq x y z
N MET A 1 -8.63 -16.41 -8.62
CA MET A 1 -7.50 -16.81 -7.74
C MET A 1 -6.87 -15.51 -7.26
N LYS A 2 -6.51 -15.38 -5.98
CA LYS A 2 -5.93 -14.12 -5.47
C LYS A 2 -4.70 -13.73 -6.27
N ASP A 3 -4.77 -12.59 -6.95
CA ASP A 3 -3.65 -12.06 -7.71
C ASP A 3 -2.64 -11.38 -6.76
N LEU A 4 -1.43 -11.92 -6.71
CA LEU A 4 -0.36 -11.43 -5.84
C LEU A 4 0.37 -10.21 -6.42
N ASP A 5 0.28 -9.99 -7.73
CA ASP A 5 0.84 -8.81 -8.39
C ASP A 5 -0.01 -7.58 -8.09
N VAL A 6 -1.35 -7.71 -8.13
CA VAL A 6 -2.29 -6.66 -7.67
C VAL A 6 -2.03 -6.32 -6.21
N GLU A 7 -1.90 -7.32 -5.34
CA GLU A 7 -1.59 -7.11 -3.91
C GLU A 7 -0.32 -6.29 -3.71
N ARG A 8 0.73 -6.65 -4.46
CA ARG A 8 2.04 -6.02 -4.33
C ARG A 8 2.03 -4.61 -4.88
N ALA A 9 1.30 -4.35 -5.97
CA ALA A 9 1.09 -3.02 -6.52
C ALA A 9 0.34 -2.13 -5.51
N LEU A 10 -0.79 -2.60 -4.98
CA LEU A 10 -1.58 -1.92 -3.96
C LEU A 10 -0.76 -1.60 -2.72
N ARG A 11 -0.05 -2.59 -2.16
CA ARG A 11 0.75 -2.39 -0.95
C ARG A 11 1.85 -1.36 -1.15
N ARG A 12 2.59 -1.43 -2.27
CA ARG A 12 3.65 -0.45 -2.57
C ARG A 12 3.10 0.96 -2.74
N TYR A 13 1.99 1.09 -3.46
CA TYR A 13 1.34 2.37 -3.65
C TYR A 13 0.81 2.93 -2.33
N ALA A 14 0.14 2.11 -1.54
CA ALA A 14 -0.39 2.50 -0.24
C ALA A 14 0.71 2.96 0.73
N GLU A 15 1.84 2.24 0.79
CA GLU A 15 3.01 2.63 1.61
C GLU A 15 3.59 3.99 1.19
N ASP A 16 3.72 4.24 -0.12
CA ASP A 16 4.17 5.53 -0.65
C ASP A 16 3.17 6.65 -0.32
N LEU A 17 1.89 6.40 -0.55
CA LEU A 17 0.83 7.40 -0.41
C LEU A 17 0.67 7.83 1.05
N VAL A 18 0.65 6.90 2.01
CA VAL A 18 0.59 7.26 3.44
C VAL A 18 1.87 7.96 3.92
N SER A 19 3.00 7.79 3.24
CA SER A 19 4.22 8.55 3.55
C SER A 19 4.10 10.02 3.15
N ARG A 20 3.36 10.32 2.08
CA ARG A 20 3.15 11.69 1.56
C ARG A 20 1.94 12.36 2.18
N TYR A 21 0.96 11.57 2.60
CA TYR A 21 -0.26 12.00 3.28
C TYR A 21 -0.37 11.33 4.66
N PRO A 22 0.33 11.83 5.70
CA PRO A 22 0.40 11.15 7.01
C PRO A 22 -0.93 10.99 7.75
N TRP A 23 -1.95 11.77 7.36
CA TRP A 23 -3.30 11.69 7.89
C TRP A 23 -4.09 10.51 7.31
N LEU A 24 -3.62 9.90 6.22
CA LEU A 24 -4.31 8.86 5.49
C LEU A 24 -4.14 7.50 6.18
N THR A 25 -5.25 6.79 6.30
CA THR A 25 -5.30 5.36 6.58
C THR A 25 -5.91 4.65 5.39
N ILE A 26 -5.24 3.60 4.93
CA ILE A 26 -5.72 2.74 3.85
C ILE A 26 -5.95 1.36 4.42
N ARG A 27 -7.16 0.84 4.23
CA ARG A 27 -7.49 -0.55 4.56
C ARG A 27 -7.76 -1.31 3.29
N PHE A 28 -7.30 -2.55 3.18
CA PHE A 28 -7.64 -3.37 2.02
C PHE A 28 -7.66 -4.86 2.34
N GLU A 29 -8.46 -5.60 1.58
CA GLU A 29 -8.52 -7.05 1.64
C GLU A 29 -8.94 -7.63 0.28
N TYR A 30 -8.68 -8.91 0.07
CA TYR A 30 -9.21 -9.62 -1.09
C TYR A 30 -10.61 -10.16 -0.76
N SER A 31 -11.60 -9.85 -1.59
CA SER A 31 -12.96 -10.35 -1.42
C SER A 31 -13.18 -11.59 -2.28
N GLU A 32 -13.22 -12.78 -1.67
CA GLU A 32 -13.54 -14.03 -2.39
C GLU A 32 -14.91 -13.94 -3.10
N LYS A 33 -15.88 -13.25 -2.51
CA LYS A 33 -17.23 -13.07 -3.08
C LYS A 33 -17.22 -12.28 -4.38
N ARG A 34 -16.38 -11.25 -4.47
CA ARG A 34 -16.28 -10.36 -5.64
C ARG A 34 -15.09 -10.71 -6.54
N SER A 35 -14.22 -11.62 -6.10
CA SER A 35 -12.96 -12.00 -6.74
C SER A 35 -12.00 -10.84 -7.05
N VAL A 36 -12.09 -9.74 -6.29
CA VAL A 36 -11.24 -8.54 -6.45
C VAL A 36 -10.78 -8.01 -5.10
N TYR A 37 -9.77 -7.16 -5.10
CA TYR A 37 -9.39 -6.41 -3.90
C TYR A 37 -10.38 -5.28 -3.63
N LEU A 38 -10.70 -5.08 -2.36
CA LEU A 38 -11.47 -3.97 -1.85
C LEU A 38 -10.53 -3.05 -1.08
N VAL A 39 -10.52 -1.77 -1.43
CA VAL A 39 -9.60 -0.77 -0.88
C VAL A 39 -10.40 0.39 -0.33
N SER A 40 -10.20 0.72 0.95
CA SER A 40 -10.83 1.86 1.58
C SER A 40 -9.83 2.91 2.04
N TYR A 41 -10.10 4.17 1.69
CA TYR A 41 -9.39 5.34 2.19
C TYR A 41 -10.13 5.99 3.35
N SER A 42 -9.39 6.48 4.34
CA SER A 42 -9.96 7.14 5.52
C SER A 42 -9.01 8.21 6.07
N PRO A 43 -9.53 9.33 6.63
CA PRO A 43 -10.94 9.70 6.73
C PRO A 43 -11.45 10.50 5.51
N ALA A 44 -12.69 10.27 5.09
CA ALA A 44 -13.33 10.90 3.93
C ALA A 44 -13.35 12.43 4.02
N GLN A 45 -13.50 12.98 5.22
CA GLN A 45 -13.41 14.43 5.42
C GLN A 45 -12.08 15.00 4.92
N LYS A 46 -10.95 14.35 5.22
CA LYS A 46 -9.63 14.82 4.79
C LYS A 46 -9.35 14.59 3.32
N ILE A 47 -9.95 13.54 2.75
CA ILE A 47 -9.90 13.26 1.32
C ILE A 47 -10.55 14.41 0.56
N ASN A 48 -11.79 14.76 0.93
CA ASN A 48 -12.57 15.82 0.29
C ASN A 48 -11.92 17.22 0.40
N GLU A 49 -11.12 17.46 1.44
CA GLU A 49 -10.37 18.71 1.64
C GLU A 49 -9.05 18.76 0.85
N ASN A 50 -8.57 17.66 0.25
CA ASN A 50 -7.24 17.54 -0.32
C ASN A 50 -7.26 17.20 -1.82
N GLU A 51 -7.34 18.23 -2.66
CA GLU A 51 -7.37 18.10 -4.13
C GLU A 51 -6.16 17.34 -4.70
N SER A 52 -4.97 17.51 -4.11
CA SER A 52 -3.76 16.81 -4.54
C SER A 52 -3.91 15.30 -4.34
N PHE A 53 -4.39 14.88 -3.17
CA PHE A 53 -4.68 13.48 -2.90
C PHE A 53 -5.73 12.94 -3.88
N ILE A 54 -6.85 13.64 -4.05
CA ILE A 54 -7.95 13.21 -4.95
C ILE A 54 -7.42 12.99 -6.37
N ARG A 55 -6.63 13.93 -6.91
CA ARG A 55 -6.06 13.80 -8.25
C ARG A 55 -5.12 12.60 -8.38
N GLU A 56 -4.29 12.37 -7.37
CA GLU A 56 -3.35 11.27 -7.38
C GLU A 56 -4.01 9.90 -7.20
N SER A 57 -4.99 9.79 -6.29
CA SER A 57 -5.76 8.57 -6.09
C SER A 57 -6.54 8.21 -7.34
N MET A 58 -7.28 9.14 -7.94
CA MET A 58 -7.98 8.90 -9.21
C MET A 58 -7.03 8.42 -10.31
N ALA A 59 -5.88 9.07 -10.48
CA ALA A 59 -4.92 8.65 -11.49
C ALA A 59 -4.35 7.25 -11.23
N PHE A 60 -4.25 6.82 -9.97
CA PHE A 60 -3.86 5.45 -9.65
C PHE A 60 -4.98 4.45 -9.90
N GLU A 61 -6.20 4.79 -9.52
CA GLU A 61 -7.39 3.97 -9.76
C GLU A 61 -7.59 3.72 -11.26
N ASP A 62 -7.49 4.77 -12.09
CA ASP A 62 -7.52 4.66 -13.55
C ASP A 62 -6.44 3.69 -14.07
N ARG A 63 -5.20 3.82 -13.58
CA ARG A 63 -4.11 2.90 -13.96
C ARG A 63 -4.39 1.46 -13.57
N MET A 64 -5.00 1.22 -12.40
CA MET A 64 -5.34 -0.14 -11.97
C MET A 64 -6.44 -0.72 -12.84
N ASN A 65 -7.45 0.07 -13.18
CA ASN A 65 -8.50 -0.33 -14.14
C ASN A 65 -7.89 -0.65 -15.51
N ASP A 66 -7.00 0.20 -16.03
CA ASP A 66 -6.37 -0.03 -17.34
C ASP A 66 -5.50 -1.29 -17.40
N ILE A 67 -4.82 -1.63 -16.30
CA ILE A 67 -3.87 -2.77 -16.25
C ILE A 67 -4.58 -4.09 -15.96
N TYR A 68 -5.58 -4.07 -15.08
CA TYR A 68 -6.18 -5.30 -14.53
C TYR A 68 -7.62 -5.54 -14.98
N ASP A 69 -8.26 -4.58 -15.66
CA ASP A 69 -9.60 -4.69 -16.25
C ASP A 69 -10.62 -5.27 -15.24
N ASP A 70 -11.21 -6.44 -15.53
CA ASP A 70 -12.17 -7.11 -14.65
C ASP A 70 -11.61 -7.50 -13.26
N ASP A 71 -10.28 -7.66 -13.13
CA ASP A 71 -9.60 -8.00 -11.88
C ASP A 71 -9.16 -6.75 -11.08
N ALA A 72 -9.52 -5.54 -11.55
CA ALA A 72 -9.14 -4.29 -10.91
C ALA A 72 -9.72 -4.14 -9.48
N PRO A 73 -8.95 -3.58 -8.54
CA PRO A 73 -9.45 -3.29 -7.20
C PRO A 73 -10.59 -2.27 -7.20
N LEU A 74 -11.52 -2.43 -6.27
CA LEU A 74 -12.59 -1.46 -6.03
C LEU A 74 -12.19 -0.53 -4.89
N PHE A 75 -12.28 0.77 -5.13
CA PHE A 75 -11.90 1.82 -4.20
C PHE A 75 -13.13 2.50 -3.60
N CYS A 76 -13.01 2.93 -2.33
CA CYS A 76 -14.10 3.59 -1.63
C CYS A 76 -13.61 4.42 -0.44
N ASP A 77 -14.27 5.53 -0.16
CA ASP A 77 -14.01 6.34 1.03
C ASP A 77 -14.80 5.79 2.22
N ASP A 78 -14.16 5.68 3.40
CA ASP A 78 -14.76 5.25 4.67
C ASP A 78 -15.72 4.04 4.58
N GLU A 79 -15.41 3.09 3.69
CA GLU A 79 -16.20 1.89 3.48
C GLU A 79 -17.68 2.17 3.14
N GLU A 80 -17.98 3.24 2.40
CA GLU A 80 -19.34 3.65 2.00
C GLU A 80 -20.04 2.65 1.06
N LEU A 81 -19.29 1.98 0.18
CA LEU A 81 -19.82 1.05 -0.84
C LEU A 81 -19.69 -0.43 -0.45
N PHE A 82 -18.78 -0.76 0.46
CA PHE A 82 -18.55 -2.11 0.98
C PHE A 82 -17.92 -2.02 2.37
N LYS A 83 -18.13 -3.05 3.21
CA LYS A 83 -17.47 -3.16 4.52
C LYS A 83 -16.33 -4.16 4.46
N LEU A 84 -15.18 -3.74 4.97
CA LEU A 84 -13.99 -4.57 5.10
C LEU A 84 -14.04 -5.34 6.42
N SER A 85 -13.51 -6.56 6.43
CA SER A 85 -13.41 -7.33 7.66
C SER A 85 -12.49 -6.65 8.69
N PRO A 86 -12.64 -6.96 9.99
CA PRO A 86 -11.66 -6.58 11.02
C PRO A 86 -10.22 -7.01 10.71
N GLU A 87 -10.05 -8.07 9.92
CA GLU A 87 -8.78 -8.68 9.52
C GLU A 87 -8.14 -8.00 8.30
N ALA A 88 -8.84 -7.04 7.68
CA ALA A 88 -8.30 -6.27 6.56
C ALA A 88 -6.96 -5.63 6.91
N GLU A 89 -6.04 -5.64 5.94
CA GLU A 89 -4.72 -5.06 6.13
C GLU A 89 -4.84 -3.55 6.30
N VAL A 90 -4.15 -2.99 7.30
CA VAL A 90 -4.18 -1.55 7.60
C VAL A 90 -2.81 -0.94 7.38
N ILE A 91 -2.71 -0.10 6.34
CA ILE A 91 -1.53 0.70 6.04
C ILE A 91 -1.82 2.14 6.47
N ARG A 92 -0.96 2.67 7.33
CA ARG A 92 -1.02 4.04 7.82
C ARG A 92 0.40 4.55 8.04
N HIS A 93 0.58 5.86 8.02
CA HIS A 93 1.88 6.45 8.28
C HIS A 93 2.42 6.00 9.65
N ARG A 94 3.64 5.44 9.66
CA ARG A 94 4.37 5.11 10.88
C ARG A 94 5.65 5.93 10.90
N PRO A 95 5.70 7.04 11.65
CA PRO A 95 6.94 7.79 11.79
C PRO A 95 7.98 6.87 12.44
N GLY A 96 9.03 6.48 11.71
CA GLY A 96 10.20 5.81 12.29
C GLY A 96 10.61 4.42 11.78
N ARG A 97 10.07 3.86 10.69
CA ARG A 97 10.70 2.69 10.04
C ARG A 97 11.86 3.09 9.12
N ILE A 98 12.85 3.81 9.67
CA ILE A 98 14.20 3.80 9.09
C ILE A 98 14.68 2.37 9.24
N ARG A 99 14.71 1.60 8.15
CA ARG A 99 15.45 0.32 8.16
C ARG A 99 16.90 0.71 8.46
N PRO A 100 17.51 0.30 9.59
CA PRO A 100 18.93 0.55 9.78
C PRO A 100 19.66 -0.09 8.59
N PRO A 101 20.61 0.60 7.95
CA PRO A 101 21.41 -0.02 6.90
C PRO A 101 22.01 -1.29 7.47
N LYS A 102 21.81 -2.43 6.78
CA LYS A 102 22.43 -3.70 7.18
C LYS A 102 23.94 -3.44 7.36
N PRO A 103 24.54 -3.81 8.50
CA PRO A 103 25.98 -3.65 8.66
C PRO A 103 26.68 -4.40 7.52
N LYS A 104 27.51 -3.67 6.76
CA LYS A 104 28.32 -4.21 5.67
C LYS A 104 29.26 -5.22 6.31
N ARG A 105 29.03 -6.50 6.07
CA ARG A 105 29.82 -7.61 6.63
C ARG A 105 31.25 -7.49 6.09
N VAL A 106 32.14 -6.88 6.88
CA VAL A 106 33.57 -6.77 6.55
C VAL A 106 34.13 -8.19 6.64
N ARG A 107 34.66 -8.71 5.54
CA ARG A 107 35.37 -9.99 5.55
C ARG A 107 36.63 -9.82 6.41
N PRO A 108 36.89 -10.70 7.40
CA PRO A 108 38.16 -10.62 8.13
C PRO A 108 39.31 -10.82 7.15
N ALA A 109 40.31 -9.93 7.25
CA ALA A 109 41.53 -10.01 6.47
C ALA A 109 42.22 -11.35 6.78
N GLU A 110 42.57 -12.06 5.72
CA GLU A 110 43.36 -13.29 5.76
C GLU A 110 44.68 -13.00 6.50
N VAL A 111 44.87 -13.70 7.62
CA VAL A 111 46.06 -13.60 8.46
C VAL A 111 47.24 -14.13 7.65
N ALA A 112 48.10 -13.23 7.18
CA ALA A 112 49.40 -13.61 6.65
C ALA A 112 50.23 -14.23 7.77
N GLN A 113 50.49 -15.53 7.66
CA GLN A 113 51.45 -16.24 8.49
C GLN A 113 52.87 -15.84 8.07
N PRO A 114 53.76 -15.40 8.97
CA PRO A 114 55.16 -15.22 8.64
C PRO A 114 55.88 -16.57 8.58
N VAL A 115 56.85 -16.64 7.67
CA VAL A 115 57.78 -17.75 7.38
C VAL A 115 58.80 -18.00 8.48
#